data_AF-A0A016WAR4-F1
#
_entry.id   AF-A0A016WAR4-F1
#
_cell.length_a   1.000
_cell.length_b   1.000
_cell.length_c   1.000
_cell.angle_alpha   90.00
_cell.angle_beta   90.00
_cell.angle_gamma   90.00
#
_symmetry.space_group_name_H-M   'P 1'
#
loop_
_entity.id
_entity.type
_entity.pdbx_description
1 polymer ?
#
loop_
_entity_poly.entity_id
_entity_poly.type
_entity_poly.pdbx_seq_one_letter_code
_entity_poly.pdbx_strand_id
1 'polypeptide(L)'
;MPDQVTAPLVGALADLDDASIVYGKDAKELRDAATEALVNVWRDARQSTSQLAQQFNQGSSTLLSGLNESCAAVSSRIEALPVVASCSPDGQIPKIQSFSGSGENVA
;
A
#
# COMPACT_ATOMS: atom_id res chain seq x y z
N MET A 1 -12.31 -21.45 5.94
CA MET A 1 -13.12 -22.51 6.58
C MET A 1 -14.58 -22.06 6.60
N PRO A 2 -15.27 -22.03 5.44
CA PRO A 2 -16.70 -21.71 5.39
C PRO A 2 -17.54 -22.72 6.20
N ASP A 3 -17.06 -23.97 6.32
CA ASP A 3 -17.77 -25.07 6.97
C ASP A 3 -18.01 -24.86 8.46
N GLN A 4 -17.20 -24.05 9.15
CA GLN A 4 -17.35 -23.84 10.59
C GLN A 4 -18.44 -22.81 10.92
N VAL A 5 -18.69 -21.87 10.00
CA VAL A 5 -19.63 -20.75 10.16
C VAL A 5 -21.07 -21.23 9.99
N THR A 6 -21.27 -22.20 9.08
CA THR A 6 -22.56 -22.81 8.75
C THR A 6 -22.77 -24.17 9.43
N ALA A 7 -21.81 -24.67 10.22
CA ALA A 7 -21.90 -25.96 10.89
C ALA A 7 -23.20 -26.18 11.69
N PRO A 8 -23.73 -25.20 12.47
CA PRO A 8 -24.98 -25.38 13.19
C PRO A 8 -26.17 -25.62 12.24
N LEU A 9 -26.21 -24.89 11.13
CA LEU A 9 -27.26 -25.04 10.10
C LEU A 9 -27.14 -26.37 9.37
N VAL A 10 -25.93 -26.81 9.02
CA VAL A 10 -25.69 -28.12 8.40
C VAL A 10 -26.13 -29.25 9.35
N GLY A 11 -25.86 -29.11 10.64
CA GLY A 11 -26.33 -30.06 11.65
C GLY A 11 -27.86 -30.13 11.72
N ALA A 12 -28.54 -28.99 11.81
CA ALA A 12 -30.01 -28.93 11.86
C ALA A 12 -30.68 -29.46 10.58
N LEU A 13 -30.01 -29.35 9.44
CA LEU A 13 -30.48 -29.91 8.17
C LEU A 13 -30.20 -31.41 8.02
N ALA A 14 -29.18 -31.95 8.67
CA ALA A 14 -28.78 -33.35 8.51
C ALA A 14 -29.85 -34.34 8.99
N ASP A 15 -30.67 -33.93 9.97
CA ASP A 15 -31.73 -34.74 10.56
C ASP A 15 -33.09 -34.53 9.86
N LEU A 16 -33.17 -33.65 8.85
CA LEU A 16 -34.42 -33.28 8.18
C LEU A 16 -34.44 -33.84 6.74
N ASP A 17 -35.29 -34.84 6.51
CA ASP A 17 -35.56 -35.35 5.16
C ASP A 17 -36.60 -34.48 4.44
N ASP A 18 -36.41 -34.23 3.14
CA ASP A 18 -37.22 -33.29 2.34
C ASP A 18 -38.70 -33.71 2.24
N ALA A 19 -38.99 -35.01 2.38
CA ALA A 19 -40.35 -35.55 2.30
C ALA A 19 -41.03 -35.69 3.68
N SER A 20 -40.32 -35.39 4.77
CA SER A 20 -40.81 -35.58 6.13
C SER A 20 -41.71 -34.44 6.61
N ILE A 21 -42.71 -34.79 7.41
CA ILE A 21 -43.57 -33.79 8.07
C ILE A 21 -42.73 -33.11 9.15
N VAL A 22 -42.49 -31.80 8.98
CA VAL A 22 -41.73 -31.00 9.93
C VAL A 22 -42.58 -30.65 11.14
N TYR A 23 -42.12 -31.04 12.33
CA TYR A 23 -42.78 -30.63 13.58
C TYR A 23 -42.33 -29.23 14.00
N GLY A 24 -43.18 -28.54 14.77
CA GLY A 24 -42.90 -27.15 15.18
C GLY A 24 -41.58 -26.97 15.96
N LYS A 25 -41.10 -28.03 16.63
CA LYS A 25 -39.79 -28.03 17.29
C LYS A 25 -38.65 -28.00 16.26
N ASP A 26 -38.69 -28.88 15.27
CA ASP A 26 -37.64 -29.02 14.25
C ASP A 26 -37.59 -27.76 13.37
N ALA A 27 -38.75 -27.19 13.02
CA ALA A 27 -38.82 -25.91 12.32
C ALA A 27 -38.19 -24.76 13.12
N LYS A 28 -38.37 -24.75 14.45
CA LYS A 28 -37.76 -23.74 15.33
C LYS A 28 -36.24 -23.93 15.39
N GLU A 29 -35.77 -25.16 15.54
CA GLU A 29 -34.35 -25.48 15.60
C GLU A 29 -33.63 -25.11 14.30
N LEU A 30 -34.22 -25.45 13.15
CA LEU A 30 -33.69 -25.06 11.84
C LEU A 30 -33.62 -23.54 11.68
N ARG A 31 -34.68 -22.81 12.09
CA ARG A 31 -34.71 -21.34 12.01
C ARG A 31 -33.64 -20.71 12.90
N ASP A 32 -33.50 -21.19 14.12
CA ASP A 32 -32.55 -20.65 15.08
C ASP A 32 -31.10 -20.93 14.59
N ALA A 33 -30.84 -22.14 14.06
CA ALA A 33 -29.55 -22.50 13.44
C ALA A 33 -29.24 -21.68 12.17
N ALA A 34 -30.24 -21.44 11.32
CA ALA A 34 -30.10 -20.59 10.14
C ALA A 34 -29.79 -19.14 10.51
N THR A 35 -30.46 -18.62 11.54
CA THR A 35 -30.23 -17.27 12.06
C THR A 35 -28.82 -17.15 12.61
N GLU A 36 -28.37 -18.14 13.39
CA GLU A 36 -27.01 -18.19 13.91
C GLU A 36 -25.96 -18.22 12.79
N ALA A 37 -26.14 -19.06 11.78
CA ALA A 37 -25.24 -19.13 10.63
C ALA A 37 -25.15 -17.79 9.89
N LEU A 38 -26.27 -17.10 9.67
CA LEU A 38 -26.30 -15.77 9.04
C LEU A 38 -25.56 -14.73 9.88
N VAL A 39 -25.77 -14.71 11.19
CA VAL A 39 -25.08 -13.80 12.11
C VAL A 39 -23.57 -14.06 12.10
N ASN A 40 -23.16 -15.33 12.10
CA ASN A 40 -21.76 -15.72 12.04
C ASN A 40 -21.12 -15.28 10.72
N VAL A 41 -21.76 -15.53 9.58
CA VAL A 41 -21.28 -15.08 8.25
C VAL A 41 -21.15 -13.55 8.21
N TRP A 42 -22.16 -12.83 8.71
CA TRP A 42 -22.11 -11.37 8.75
C TRP A 42 -20.96 -10.85 9.61
N ARG A 43 -20.74 -11.44 10.79
CA ARG A 43 -19.65 -11.06 11.70
C ARG A 43 -18.29 -11.30 11.05
N ASP A 44 -18.11 -12.47 10.44
CA ASP A 44 -16.86 -12.83 9.77
C ASP A 44 -16.58 -11.90 8.59
N ALA A 45 -17.58 -11.67 7.73
CA ALA A 45 -17.45 -10.75 6.60
C ALA A 45 -17.10 -9.33 7.08
N ARG A 46 -17.78 -8.83 8.12
CA ARG A 46 -17.49 -7.52 8.71
C ARG A 46 -16.06 -7.44 9.25
N GLN A 47 -15.61 -8.48 9.95
CA GLN A 47 -14.26 -8.54 10.49
C GLN A 47 -13.21 -8.56 9.35
N SER A 48 -13.37 -9.42 8.36
CA SER A 48 -12.46 -9.50 7.21
C SER A 48 -12.40 -8.18 6.43
N THR A 49 -13.53 -7.52 6.20
CA THR A 49 -13.56 -6.21 5.54
C THR A 49 -12.84 -5.14 6.39
N SER A 50 -13.06 -5.13 7.71
CA SER A 50 -12.35 -4.21 8.59
C SER A 50 -10.84 -4.42 8.58
N GLN A 51 -10.39 -5.67 8.60
CA GLN A 51 -8.97 -6.02 8.53
C GLN A 51 -8.36 -5.61 7.19
N LEU A 52 -9.06 -5.85 6.07
CA LEU A 52 -8.64 -5.42 4.75
C LEU A 52 -8.49 -3.89 4.67
N ALA A 53 -9.46 -3.15 5.20
CA ALA A 53 -9.41 -1.69 5.23
C ALA A 53 -8.20 -1.18 6.06
N GLN A 54 -7.91 -1.81 7.19
CA GLN A 54 -6.73 -1.49 8.00
C GLN A 54 -5.44 -1.76 7.25
N GLN A 55 -5.31 -2.93 6.61
CA GLN A 55 -4.13 -3.29 5.82
C GLN A 55 -3.93 -2.33 4.64
N PHE A 56 -5.00 -1.94 3.96
CA PHE A 56 -4.94 -0.96 2.87
C PHE A 56 -4.45 0.40 3.36
N ASN A 57 -5.03 0.92 4.44
CA ASN A 57 -4.64 2.21 5.00
C ASN A 57 -3.19 2.20 5.49
N GLN A 58 -2.77 1.12 6.15
CA GLN A 58 -1.39 0.95 6.59
C GLN A 58 -0.43 0.88 5.39
N GLY A 59 -0.76 0.09 4.37
CA GLY A 59 0.03 0.00 3.14
C GLY A 59 0.14 1.34 2.42
N SER A 60 -0.97 2.08 2.31
CA SER A 60 -0.99 3.44 1.73
C SER A 60 -0.08 4.40 2.50
N SER A 61 -0.16 4.40 3.83
CA SER A 61 0.71 5.23 4.67
C SER A 61 2.19 4.88 4.49
N THR A 62 2.53 3.60 4.44
CA THR A 62 3.92 3.15 4.24
C THR A 62 4.46 3.58 2.88
N LEU A 63 3.67 3.43 1.81
CA LEU A 63 4.07 3.85 0.47
C LEU A 63 4.28 5.37 0.39
N LEU A 64 3.37 6.15 1.00
CA LEU A 64 3.51 7.61 1.06
C LEU A 64 4.78 8.03 1.81
N SER A 65 5.11 7.40 2.94
CA SER A 65 6.36 7.65 3.66
C SER A 65 7.57 7.37 2.78
N GLY A 66 7.60 6.20 2.13
CA GLY A 66 8.71 5.81 1.26
C GLY A 66 8.89 6.75 0.06
N LEU A 67 7.80 7.22 -0.55
CA LEU A 67 7.86 8.23 -1.61
C LEU A 67 8.41 9.57 -1.11
N ASN A 68 7.96 10.01 0.06
CA ASN A 68 8.44 11.25 0.66
C ASN A 68 9.94 11.18 0.98
N GLU A 69 10.39 10.07 1.56
CA GLU A 69 11.81 9.79 1.82
C GLU A 69 12.64 9.78 0.53
N SER A 70 12.12 9.16 -0.53
CA SER A 70 12.78 9.15 -1.84
C SER A 70 12.92 10.55 -2.44
N CYS A 71 11.85 11.35 -2.42
CA CYS A 71 11.87 12.73 -2.89
C CYS A 71 12.85 13.60 -2.08
N ALA A 72 12.87 13.45 -0.75
CA ALA A 72 13.82 14.14 0.11
C ALA A 72 15.28 13.76 -0.23
N ALA A 73 15.54 12.47 -0.45
CA ALA A 73 16.87 12.00 -0.87
C ALA A 73 17.28 12.57 -2.24
N VAL A 74 16.35 12.68 -3.19
CA VAL A 74 16.60 13.31 -4.50
C VAL A 74 16.86 14.81 -4.35
N SER A 75 16.07 15.54 -3.57
CA SER A 75 16.28 16.97 -3.31
C SER A 75 17.67 17.22 -2.73
N SER A 76 18.05 16.44 -1.71
CA SER A 76 19.38 16.54 -1.09
C SER A 76 20.51 16.27 -2.10
N ARG A 77 20.33 15.32 -3.03
CA ARG A 77 21.30 15.08 -4.11
C ARG A 77 21.40 16.25 -5.08
N ILE A 78 20.29 16.89 -5.42
CA ILE A 78 20.27 18.06 -6.29
C ILE A 78 20.98 19.24 -5.61
N GLU A 79 20.69 19.48 -4.32
CA GLU A 79 21.34 20.52 -3.53
C GLU A 79 22.85 20.29 -3.36
N ALA A 80 23.29 19.04 -3.38
CA ALA A 80 24.71 18.69 -3.36
C ALA A 80 25.43 18.89 -4.71
N LEU A 81 24.70 19.18 -5.81
CA LEU A 81 25.33 19.49 -7.08
C LEU A 81 26.02 20.86 -7.01
N PRO A 82 27.26 20.99 -7.50
CA PRO A 82 27.96 22.27 -7.50
C PRO A 82 27.24 23.29 -8.38
N VAL A 83 27.01 24.48 -7.84
CA VAL A 83 26.46 25.62 -8.59
C VAL A 83 27.48 26.02 -9.65
N VAL A 84 27.16 25.78 -10.92
CA VAL A 84 27.98 26.28 -12.03
C VAL A 84 27.69 27.77 -12.17
N ALA A 85 28.72 28.61 -12.00
CA ALA A 85 28.62 30.02 -12.32
C ALA A 85 28.31 30.15 -13.82
N SER A 86 27.08 30.55 -14.16
CA SER A 86 26.77 30.96 -15.52
C SER A 86 27.53 32.25 -15.77
N CYS A 87 28.61 32.19 -16.54
CA CYS A 87 29.25 33.38 -17.09
C CYS A 87 28.17 34.16 -17.82
N SER A 88 27.72 35.26 -17.23
CA SER A 88 26.83 36.20 -17.92
C SER A 88 27.57 36.69 -19.17
N PRO A 89 26.95 36.69 -20.36
CA PRO A 89 27.62 37.14 -21.58
C PRO A 89 28.09 38.61 -21.52
N ASP A 90 27.60 39.39 -20.54
CA ASP A 90 27.97 40.80 -20.34
C ASP A 90 29.16 41.03 -19.39
N GLY A 91 29.71 39.98 -18.76
CA GLY A 91 30.92 40.09 -17.95
C GLY A 91 32.17 39.89 -18.80
N GLN A 92 32.98 40.94 -19.00
CA GLN A 92 34.23 40.87 -19.78
C GLN A 92 35.08 39.65 -19.38
N ILE A 93 35.31 38.75 -20.34
CA ILE A 93 36.26 37.64 -20.20
C ILE A 93 37.63 38.25 -19.89
N PRO A 94 38.31 37.84 -18.81
CA PRO A 94 39.66 38.33 -18.51
C PRO A 94 40.58 38.05 -19.70
N LYS A 95 41.09 39.10 -20.34
CA LYS A 95 42.06 38.96 -21.43
C LYS A 95 43.34 38.35 -20.87
N ILE A 96 43.60 37.09 -21.24
CA ILE A 96 44.89 36.45 -20.99
C ILE A 96 45.92 37.20 -21.83
N GLN A 97 46.91 37.83 -21.17
CA GLN A 97 48.01 38.48 -21.86
C GLN A 97 48.88 37.41 -22.54
N SER A 98 49.16 37.60 -23.83
CA SER A 98 50.05 36.73 -24.59
C SER A 98 51.47 36.84 -24.03
N PHE A 99 52.05 35.70 -23.66
CA PHE A 99 53.44 35.62 -23.22
C PHE A 99 54.37 35.82 -24.42
N SER A 100 55.05 36.97 -24.48
CA SER A 100 56.13 37.19 -25.43
C SER A 100 57.43 36.74 -24.76
N GLY A 101 57.87 35.52 -25.09
CA GLY A 101 59.03 34.88 -24.46
C GLY A 101 60.32 35.68 -24.62
N SER A 102 61.13 35.72 -23.56
CA SER A 102 62.50 36.23 -23.56
C SER A 102 63.42 35.19 -24.21
N GLY A 103 64.12 35.58 -25.26
CA GLY A 103 65.03 34.71 -26.01
C GLY A 103 66.30 34.34 -25.25
N GLU A 104 66.91 33.22 -25.66
CA GLU A 104 68.33 32.95 -25.46
C GLU A 104 68.92 32.61 -26.83
N ASN A 105 69.87 33.43 -27.26
CA ASN A 105 70.67 33.29 -28.46
C ASN A 105 71.81 32.33 -28.13
N VAL A 106 71.84 31.14 -28.73
CA VAL A 106 72.99 30.24 -28.66
C VAL A 106 73.70 30.29 -30.01
N ALA A 107 74.89 30.87 -29.99
CA ALA A 107 75.90 30.77 -31.04
C ALA A 107 76.60 29.41 -31.00
#